data_AF-A0A0C3DYW6-F1
#
_entry.id   AF-A0A0C3DYW6-F1
#
_cell.length_a   1.000
_cell.length_b   1.000
_cell.length_c   1.000
_cell.angle_alpha   90.00
_cell.angle_beta   90.00
_cell.angle_gamma   90.00
#
_symmetry.space_group_name_H-M   'P 1'
#
loop_
_entity.id
_entity.type
_entity.pdbx_description
1 polymer ?
#
loop_
_entity_poly.entity_id
_entity_poly.type
_entity_poly.pdbx_seq_one_letter_code
_entity_poly.pdbx_strand_id
1 'polypeptide(L)'
;MEWQAQVSAQTKPAPKHSQKAGENAIRQIMITQKSLEGYKEKLQELERYLLHEKTDIISLEIQITECHSKIECFSGALKRQTAALGLNGHADLKKLSSNAYLQLRMNAYALKARIRDRLHQHKFELERLERSYRKTVNEQKLLDHTEASVKHREPGIQKLATSYNNLCIQMLALIHQGKAPQGSIFPLPISKDWLFKLDVDDDIWQDIGLNNDSNGLPPAWLADEKVHLGIKSLLELRHCEEENHFLKERKVLVEWFSEEWNQLQKAKQYAGKKFHYIGVHI
;
A
#
# COMPACT_ATOMS: atom_id res chain seq x y z
N MET A 1 11.33 -14.18 1.40
CA MET A 1 10.24 -14.95 2.03
C MET A 1 8.91 -14.40 1.56
N GLU A 2 7.98 -15.25 1.12
CA GLU A 2 6.66 -14.87 0.59
C GLU A 2 5.81 -14.08 1.60
N TRP A 3 5.89 -14.40 2.90
CA TRP A 3 5.23 -13.63 3.96
C TRP A 3 5.64 -12.14 3.97
N GLN A 4 6.93 -11.83 3.84
CA GLN A 4 7.40 -10.43 3.81
C GLN A 4 6.95 -9.71 2.54
N ALA A 5 6.89 -10.42 1.41
CA ALA A 5 6.37 -9.88 0.16
C ALA A 5 4.87 -9.57 0.28
N GLN A 6 4.09 -10.46 0.90
CA GLN A 6 2.69 -10.23 1.23
C GLN A 6 2.52 -8.99 2.11
N VAL A 7 3.25 -8.91 3.23
CA VAL A 7 3.17 -7.75 4.14
C VAL A 7 3.52 -6.46 3.40
N SER A 8 4.60 -6.46 2.62
CA SER A 8 5.03 -5.27 1.87
C SER A 8 3.99 -4.83 0.82
N ALA A 9 3.32 -5.79 0.18
CA ALA A 9 2.25 -5.51 -0.78
C ALA A 9 0.98 -4.97 -0.08
N GLN A 10 0.58 -5.59 1.03
CA GLN A 10 -0.66 -5.26 1.76
C GLN A 10 -0.54 -3.97 2.59
N THR A 11 0.65 -3.64 3.10
CA THR A 11 0.90 -2.43 3.90
C THR A 11 1.32 -1.23 3.08
N LYS A 12 1.44 -1.38 1.75
CA LYS A 12 1.80 -0.27 0.86
C LYS A 12 0.75 0.84 0.97
N PRO A 13 1.14 2.10 1.20
CA PRO A 13 0.18 3.18 1.31
C PRO A 13 -0.62 3.32 0.02
N ALA A 14 -1.92 3.60 0.16
CA ALA A 14 -2.80 3.82 -0.97
C ALA A 14 -2.23 4.93 -1.89
N PRO A 15 -2.34 4.76 -3.22
CA PRO A 15 -1.85 5.76 -4.16
C PRO A 15 -2.57 7.10 -3.93
N LYS A 16 -1.79 8.16 -3.71
CA LYS A 16 -2.32 9.50 -3.48
C LYS A 16 -2.84 10.08 -4.80
N HIS A 17 -4.04 10.65 -4.78
CA HIS A 17 -4.53 11.47 -5.88
C HIS A 17 -3.69 12.76 -5.99
N SER A 18 -3.18 13.05 -7.17
CA SER A 18 -2.50 14.31 -7.49
C SER A 18 -2.83 14.70 -8.93
N GLN A 19 -3.25 15.96 -9.13
CA GLN A 19 -3.53 16.51 -10.45
C GLN A 19 -2.33 16.38 -11.40
N LYS A 20 -1.11 16.37 -10.87
CA LYS A 20 0.15 16.27 -11.63
C LYS A 20 0.75 14.87 -11.61
N ALA A 21 0.03 13.85 -11.11
CA ALA A 21 0.57 12.48 -11.02
C ALA A 21 1.00 11.93 -12.39
N GLY A 22 0.15 12.11 -13.41
CA GLY A 22 0.47 11.70 -14.78
C GLY A 22 1.64 12.47 -15.39
N GLU A 23 1.67 13.79 -15.18
CA GLU A 23 2.81 14.60 -15.62
C GLU A 23 4.12 14.16 -14.96
N ASN A 24 4.10 13.88 -13.65
CA ASN A 24 5.28 13.45 -12.92
C ASN A 24 5.75 12.06 -13.36
N ALA A 25 4.84 11.10 -13.54
CA ALA A 25 5.18 9.77 -14.04
C ALA A 25 5.84 9.85 -15.43
N ILE A 26 5.30 10.70 -16.30
CA ILE A 26 5.84 10.88 -17.65
C ILE A 26 7.16 11.68 -17.63
N ARG A 27 7.32 12.68 -16.76
CA ARG A 27 8.62 13.34 -16.52
C ARG A 27 9.69 12.35 -16.07
N GLN A 28 9.34 11.42 -15.17
CA GLN A 28 10.28 10.37 -14.73
C GLN A 28 10.68 9.44 -15.88
N ILE A 29 9.75 9.08 -16.76
CA ILE A 29 10.05 8.31 -17.97
C ILE A 29 10.98 9.10 -18.90
N MET A 30 10.74 10.40 -19.10
CA MET A 30 11.60 11.26 -19.93
C MET A 30 13.01 11.39 -19.34
N ILE A 31 13.13 11.54 -18.01
CA ILE A 31 14.44 11.55 -17.33
C ILE A 31 15.16 10.22 -17.56
N THR A 32 14.47 9.10 -17.35
CA THR A 32 14.99 7.75 -17.56
C THR A 32 15.45 7.54 -19.01
N GLN A 33 14.68 8.04 -19.99
CA GLN A 33 15.03 7.98 -21.41
C GLN A 33 16.26 8.84 -21.72
N LYS A 34 16.34 10.07 -21.20
CA LYS A 34 17.49 10.94 -21.40
C LYS A 34 18.77 10.37 -20.78
N SER A 35 18.65 9.75 -19.61
CA SER A 35 19.77 9.02 -19.00
C SER A 35 20.20 7.84 -19.86
N LEU A 36 19.27 7.05 -20.39
CA LEU A 36 19.56 5.94 -21.31
C LEU A 36 20.33 6.42 -22.55
N GLU A 37 19.87 7.51 -23.17
CA GLU A 37 20.51 8.11 -24.34
C GLU A 37 21.94 8.59 -24.01
N GLY A 38 22.12 9.31 -22.90
CA GLY A 38 23.46 9.74 -22.46
C GLY A 38 24.42 8.58 -22.16
N TYR A 39 23.94 7.48 -21.56
CA TYR A 39 24.79 6.29 -21.35
C TYR A 39 25.12 5.56 -22.66
N LYS A 40 24.23 5.57 -23.67
CA LYS A 40 24.53 5.03 -25.01
C LYS A 40 25.56 5.89 -25.74
N GLU A 41 25.44 7.21 -25.66
CA GLU A 41 26.44 8.14 -26.22
C GLU A 41 27.81 7.94 -25.55
N LYS A 42 27.83 7.82 -24.21
CA LYS A 42 29.06 7.54 -23.45
C LYS A 42 29.66 6.19 -23.84
N LEU A 43 28.85 5.16 -24.05
CA LEU A 43 29.32 3.86 -24.55
C LEU A 43 29.99 4.01 -25.91
N GLN A 44 29.37 4.71 -26.86
CA GLN A 44 29.95 4.97 -28.19
C GLN A 44 31.23 5.79 -28.14
N GLU A 45 31.39 6.66 -27.15
CA GLU A 45 32.62 7.42 -26.93
C GLU A 45 33.74 6.53 -26.36
N LEU A 46 33.42 5.69 -25.38
CA LEU A 46 34.35 4.71 -24.81
C LEU A 46 34.80 3.66 -25.83
N GLU A 47 33.88 3.17 -26.68
CA GLU A 47 34.21 2.27 -27.80
C GLU A 47 35.14 2.94 -28.81
N ARG A 48 34.95 4.25 -29.08
CA ARG A 48 35.85 5.04 -29.93
C ARG A 48 37.24 5.24 -29.31
N TYR A 49 37.33 5.38 -27.99
CA TYR A 49 38.62 5.44 -27.30
C TYR A 49 39.36 4.10 -27.32
N LEU A 50 38.65 2.98 -27.29
CA LEU A 50 39.23 1.63 -27.44
C LEU A 50 39.89 1.44 -28.82
N LEU A 51 39.36 2.09 -29.86
CA LEU A 51 39.92 2.08 -31.24
C LEU A 51 41.18 2.96 -31.39
N HIS A 52 41.48 3.84 -30.43
CA HIS A 52 42.64 4.74 -30.47
C HIS A 52 43.60 4.40 -29.31
N GLU A 53 44.60 3.54 -29.59
CA GLU A 53 45.56 2.87 -28.68
C GLU A 53 46.41 3.73 -27.70
N LYS A 54 45.83 4.64 -26.90
CA LYS A 54 46.59 5.43 -25.89
C LYS A 54 45.90 5.62 -24.54
N THR A 55 45.16 4.62 -24.05
CA THR A 55 44.55 4.68 -22.72
C THR A 55 44.61 3.35 -21.97
N ASP A 56 44.54 3.41 -20.64
CA ASP A 56 44.52 2.26 -19.74
C ASP A 56 43.30 1.36 -20.04
N ILE A 57 43.57 0.26 -20.76
CA ILE A 57 42.57 -0.67 -21.31
C ILE A 57 41.70 -1.25 -20.19
N ILE A 58 42.28 -1.54 -19.03
CA ILE A 58 41.57 -2.13 -17.89
C ILE A 58 40.56 -1.13 -17.32
N SER A 59 40.95 0.14 -17.19
CA SER A 59 40.05 1.21 -16.73
C SER A 59 38.90 1.46 -17.72
N LEU A 60 39.17 1.37 -19.02
CA LEU A 60 38.14 1.51 -20.06
C LEU A 60 37.16 0.33 -20.07
N GLU A 61 37.64 -0.91 -19.93
CA GLU A 61 36.79 -2.11 -19.84
C GLU A 61 35.85 -2.06 -18.63
N ILE A 62 36.33 -1.59 -17.48
CA ILE A 62 35.49 -1.37 -16.28
C ILE A 62 34.40 -0.32 -16.58
N GLN A 63 34.74 0.79 -17.24
CA GLN A 63 33.76 1.83 -17.57
C GLN A 63 32.74 1.37 -18.62
N ILE A 64 33.15 0.54 -19.58
CA ILE A 64 32.27 -0.06 -20.59
C ILE A 64 31.29 -1.03 -19.93
N THR A 65 31.79 -1.93 -19.06
CA THR A 65 30.93 -2.89 -18.33
C THR A 65 29.94 -2.17 -17.41
N GLU A 66 30.37 -1.11 -16.71
CA GLU A 66 29.47 -0.25 -15.94
C GLU A 66 28.43 0.43 -16.83
N CYS A 67 28.82 0.98 -17.98
CA CYS A 67 27.88 1.60 -18.92
C CYS A 67 26.86 0.59 -19.45
N HIS A 68 27.28 -0.62 -19.83
CA HIS A 68 26.35 -1.68 -20.23
C HIS A 68 25.36 -2.04 -19.12
N SER A 69 25.83 -2.22 -17.89
CA SER A 69 24.97 -2.49 -16.73
C SER A 69 23.94 -1.36 -16.50
N LYS A 70 24.36 -0.10 -16.63
CA LYS A 70 23.45 1.06 -16.53
C LYS A 70 22.45 1.10 -17.67
N ILE A 71 22.87 0.86 -18.92
CA ILE A 71 21.99 0.78 -20.08
C ILE A 71 20.94 -0.31 -19.88
N GLU A 72 21.34 -1.49 -19.43
CA GLU A 72 20.43 -2.60 -19.17
C GLU A 72 19.42 -2.23 -18.08
N CYS A 73 19.90 -1.70 -16.95
CA CYS A 73 19.06 -1.25 -15.84
C CYS A 73 18.04 -0.17 -16.25
N PHE A 74 18.48 0.89 -16.94
CA PHE A 74 17.60 1.96 -17.40
C PHE A 74 16.66 1.48 -18.50
N SER A 75 17.09 0.58 -19.39
CA SER A 75 16.20 0.00 -20.41
C SER A 75 15.11 -0.87 -19.78
N GLY A 76 15.44 -1.66 -18.76
CA GLY A 76 14.49 -2.47 -18.00
C GLY A 76 13.55 -1.60 -17.15
N ALA A 77 14.05 -0.50 -16.59
CA ALA A 77 13.21 0.49 -15.91
C ALA A 77 12.24 1.17 -16.88
N LEU A 78 12.73 1.57 -18.07
CA LEU A 78 11.92 2.20 -19.11
C LEU A 78 10.80 1.27 -19.57
N LYS A 79 11.11 0.01 -19.89
CA LYS A 79 10.12 -1.01 -20.29
C LYS A 79 9.04 -1.20 -19.22
N ARG A 80 9.42 -1.28 -17.94
CA ARG A 80 8.46 -1.40 -16.82
C ARG A 80 7.57 -0.17 -16.69
N GLN A 81 8.15 1.03 -16.76
CA GLN A 81 7.41 2.28 -16.65
C GLN A 81 6.45 2.49 -17.85
N THR A 82 6.87 2.15 -19.07
CA THR A 82 6.01 2.25 -20.26
C THR A 82 4.90 1.21 -20.25
N ALA A 83 5.18 -0.02 -19.79
CA ALA A 83 4.18 -1.06 -19.62
C ALA A 83 3.11 -0.68 -18.59
N ALA A 84 3.53 -0.11 -17.44
CA ALA A 84 2.62 0.38 -16.40
C ALA A 84 1.67 1.48 -16.93
N LEU A 85 2.14 2.31 -17.87
CA LEU A 85 1.31 3.32 -18.55
C LEU A 85 0.53 2.78 -19.76
N GLY A 86 0.65 1.50 -20.10
CA GLY A 86 -0.01 0.89 -21.25
C GLY A 86 0.48 1.41 -22.60
N LEU A 87 1.72 1.88 -22.65
CA LEU A 87 2.35 2.39 -23.86
C LEU A 87 3.08 1.26 -24.56
N ASN A 88 2.39 0.65 -25.50
CA ASN A 88 2.98 -0.33 -26.40
C ASN A 88 3.64 0.43 -27.56
N GLY A 89 4.93 0.73 -27.44
CA GLY A 89 5.76 1.27 -28.52
C GLY A 89 6.28 2.71 -28.32
N HIS A 90 7.16 3.11 -29.26
CA HIS A 90 7.82 4.43 -29.40
C HIS A 90 6.82 5.60 -29.63
N ALA A 91 5.71 5.66 -28.90
CA ALA A 91 4.84 6.82 -28.91
C ALA A 91 5.62 8.02 -28.35
N ASP A 92 5.51 9.19 -28.99
CA ASP A 92 6.12 10.43 -28.53
C ASP A 92 5.68 10.74 -27.09
N LEU A 93 6.53 10.40 -26.12
CA LEU A 93 6.28 10.62 -24.69
C LEU A 93 5.93 12.08 -24.37
N LYS A 94 6.41 13.03 -25.19
CA LYS A 94 6.05 14.46 -25.14
C LYS A 94 4.60 14.76 -25.55
N LYS A 95 4.07 14.09 -26.58
CA LYS A 95 2.64 14.20 -26.95
C LYS A 95 1.74 13.52 -25.92
N LEU A 96 2.31 12.56 -25.21
CA LEU A 96 1.63 11.74 -24.24
C LEU A 96 1.57 12.40 -22.84
N SER A 97 2.55 13.24 -22.48
CA SER A 97 2.54 14.03 -21.24
C SER A 97 1.37 15.00 -21.14
N SER A 98 0.87 15.47 -22.28
CA SER A 98 -0.32 16.33 -22.39
C SER A 98 -1.61 15.54 -22.65
N ASN A 99 -1.56 14.20 -22.70
CA ASN A 99 -2.75 13.42 -23.00
C ASN A 99 -3.69 13.39 -21.79
N ALA A 100 -4.76 14.18 -21.88
CA ALA A 100 -5.84 14.26 -20.89
C ALA A 100 -6.37 12.87 -20.50
N TYR A 101 -6.41 11.91 -21.43
CA TYR A 101 -6.88 10.55 -21.16
C TYR A 101 -6.05 9.84 -20.09
N LEU A 102 -4.72 9.91 -20.17
CA LEU A 102 -3.85 9.22 -19.22
C LEU A 102 -3.89 9.85 -17.82
N GLN A 103 -4.02 11.18 -17.78
CA GLN A 103 -4.22 11.90 -16.51
C GLN A 103 -5.53 11.48 -15.84
N LEU A 104 -6.63 11.45 -16.61
CA LEU A 104 -7.93 10.97 -16.12
C LEU A 104 -7.86 9.52 -15.65
N ARG A 105 -7.18 8.63 -16.40
CA ARG A 105 -7.00 7.22 -16.05
C ARG A 105 -6.24 7.04 -14.74
N MET A 106 -5.12 7.72 -14.56
CA MET A 106 -4.34 7.65 -13.31
C MET A 106 -5.13 8.22 -12.12
N ASN A 107 -5.87 9.31 -12.33
CA ASN A 107 -6.72 9.88 -11.30
C ASN A 107 -7.88 8.95 -10.94
N ALA A 108 -8.50 8.31 -11.92
CA ALA A 108 -9.56 7.33 -11.72
C ALA A 108 -9.04 6.11 -10.94
N TYR A 109 -7.85 5.59 -11.28
CA TYR A 109 -7.20 4.52 -10.53
C TYR A 109 -6.95 4.90 -9.05
N ALA A 110 -6.36 6.09 -8.81
CA ALA A 110 -6.12 6.56 -7.45
C ALA A 110 -7.41 6.77 -6.64
N LEU A 111 -8.47 7.29 -7.28
CA LEU A 111 -9.78 7.42 -6.65
C LEU A 111 -10.40 6.06 -6.35
N LYS A 112 -10.33 5.10 -7.28
CA LYS A 112 -10.85 3.74 -7.06
C LYS A 112 -10.15 3.06 -5.89
N ALA A 113 -8.82 3.13 -5.82
CA ALA A 113 -8.04 2.63 -4.69
C ALA A 113 -8.44 3.29 -3.36
N ARG A 114 -8.67 4.62 -3.36
CA ARG A 114 -9.13 5.34 -2.17
C ARG A 114 -10.55 4.97 -1.75
N ILE A 115 -11.45 4.71 -2.70
CA ILE A 115 -12.81 4.24 -2.41
C ILE A 115 -12.72 2.86 -1.74
N ARG A 116 -11.94 1.92 -2.30
CA ARG A 116 -11.70 0.59 -1.71
C ARG A 116 -11.20 0.69 -0.27
N ASP A 117 -10.17 1.50 -0.02
CA ASP A 117 -9.62 1.69 1.33
C ASP A 117 -10.67 2.20 2.32
N ARG A 118 -11.49 3.17 1.90
CA ARG A 118 -12.58 3.68 2.75
C ARG A 118 -13.70 2.68 2.99
N LEU A 119 -14.01 1.85 2.01
CA LEU A 119 -15.00 0.78 2.16
C LEU A 119 -14.49 -0.32 3.09
N HIS A 120 -13.21 -0.69 2.99
CA HIS A 120 -12.57 -1.58 3.96
C HIS A 120 -12.64 -1.02 5.38
N GLN A 121 -12.27 0.25 5.57
CA GLN A 121 -12.35 0.92 6.87
C GLN A 121 -13.78 0.95 7.40
N HIS A 122 -14.77 1.29 6.57
CA HIS A 122 -16.19 1.27 6.93
C HIS A 122 -16.64 -0.14 7.38
N LYS A 123 -16.27 -1.18 6.63
CA LYS A 123 -16.56 -2.58 6.99
C LYS A 123 -15.92 -2.97 8.32
N PHE A 124 -14.65 -2.66 8.54
CA PHE A 124 -13.98 -2.96 9.81
C PHE A 124 -14.58 -2.22 11.00
N GLU A 125 -15.01 -0.96 10.81
CA GLU A 125 -15.70 -0.19 11.84
C GLU A 125 -17.05 -0.81 12.19
N LEU A 126 -17.80 -1.27 11.19
CA LEU A 126 -19.09 -1.92 11.37
C LEU A 126 -18.95 -3.30 12.05
N GLU A 127 -17.97 -4.11 11.65
CA GLU A 127 -17.67 -5.37 12.35
C GLU A 127 -17.22 -5.14 13.80
N ARG A 128 -16.47 -4.06 14.07
CA ARG A 128 -16.06 -3.72 15.44
C ARG A 128 -17.27 -3.37 16.29
N LEU A 129 -18.24 -2.63 15.72
CA LEU A 129 -19.51 -2.31 16.36
C LEU A 129 -20.34 -3.57 16.65
N GLU A 130 -20.43 -4.49 15.70
CA GLU A 130 -21.14 -5.75 15.88
C GLU A 130 -20.50 -6.62 16.99
N ARG A 131 -19.16 -6.69 17.03
CA ARG A 131 -18.45 -7.44 18.08
C ARG A 131 -18.59 -6.80 19.47
N SER A 132 -18.64 -5.47 19.57
CA SER A 132 -18.91 -4.80 20.85
C SER A 132 -20.35 -5.03 21.32
N TYR A 133 -21.32 -5.01 20.38
CA TYR A 133 -22.73 -5.28 20.68
C TYR A 133 -22.92 -6.65 21.34
N ARG A 134 -22.21 -7.69 20.87
CA ARG A 134 -22.26 -9.03 21.46
C ARG A 134 -21.65 -9.12 22.87
N LYS A 135 -20.85 -8.14 23.30
CA LYS A 135 -20.12 -8.17 24.57
C LYS A 135 -20.74 -7.31 25.68
N THR A 136 -21.48 -6.24 25.36
CA THR A 136 -22.05 -5.35 26.39
C THR A 136 -23.51 -4.97 26.07
N VAL A 137 -24.45 -5.53 26.83
CA VAL A 137 -25.90 -5.28 26.68
C VAL A 137 -26.31 -3.86 27.15
N ASN A 138 -25.42 -3.07 27.74
CA ASN A 138 -25.79 -1.84 28.48
C ASN A 138 -25.09 -0.53 28.05
N GLU A 139 -24.56 -0.44 26.82
CA GLU A 139 -23.82 0.74 26.32
C GLU A 139 -24.47 1.44 25.11
N GLN A 140 -25.81 1.57 25.11
CA GLN A 140 -26.60 2.18 24.01
C GLN A 140 -26.03 3.50 23.48
N LYS A 141 -25.60 4.41 24.37
CA LYS A 141 -25.11 5.76 23.99
C LYS A 141 -23.77 5.74 23.23
N LEU A 142 -22.87 4.80 23.56
CA LEU A 142 -21.60 4.64 22.84
C LEU A 142 -21.82 4.03 21.45
N LEU A 143 -22.83 3.14 21.35
CA LEU A 143 -23.26 2.55 20.10
C LEU A 143 -23.88 3.61 19.18
N ASP A 144 -24.82 4.41 19.68
CA ASP A 144 -25.46 5.49 18.90
C ASP A 144 -24.42 6.48 18.35
N HIS A 145 -23.43 6.86 19.17
CA HIS A 145 -22.35 7.74 18.75
C HIS A 145 -21.44 7.11 17.69
N THR A 146 -21.16 5.80 17.82
CA THR A 146 -20.31 5.08 16.87
C THR A 146 -21.04 4.81 15.56
N GLU A 147 -22.32 4.42 15.60
CA GLU A 147 -23.18 4.24 14.44
C GLU A 147 -23.36 5.57 13.68
N ALA A 148 -23.61 6.66 14.39
CA ALA A 148 -23.67 7.99 13.80
C ALA A 148 -22.33 8.35 13.12
N SER A 149 -21.20 8.07 13.76
CA SER A 149 -19.86 8.31 13.19
C SER A 149 -19.63 7.52 11.88
N VAL A 150 -20.06 6.26 11.83
CA VAL A 150 -19.99 5.42 10.61
C VAL A 150 -20.86 6.02 9.50
N LYS A 151 -22.13 6.33 9.81
CA LYS A 151 -23.09 6.96 8.86
C LYS A 151 -22.61 8.33 8.37
N HIS A 152 -21.94 9.12 9.20
CA HIS A 152 -21.40 10.42 8.81
C HIS A 152 -20.31 10.34 7.73
N ARG A 153 -19.64 9.19 7.58
CA ARG A 153 -18.56 9.02 6.59
C ARG A 153 -19.08 8.57 5.23
N GLU A 154 -20.25 7.92 5.18
CA GLU A 154 -20.87 7.40 3.96
C GLU A 154 -21.06 8.46 2.86
N PRO A 155 -21.54 9.68 3.14
CA PRO A 155 -21.66 10.72 2.11
C PRO A 155 -20.29 11.09 1.49
N GLY A 156 -19.22 11.02 2.28
CA GLY A 156 -17.86 11.26 1.79
C GLY A 156 -17.40 10.18 0.81
N ILE A 157 -17.79 8.93 1.03
CA ILE A 157 -17.49 7.79 0.15
C ILE A 157 -18.33 7.88 -1.14
N GLN A 158 -19.62 8.20 -1.03
CA GLN A 158 -20.50 8.43 -2.17
C GLN A 158 -20.03 9.59 -3.06
N LYS A 159 -19.50 10.68 -2.46
CA LYS A 159 -18.88 11.79 -3.21
C LYS A 159 -17.66 11.33 -4.01
N LEU A 160 -16.80 10.49 -3.42
CA LEU A 160 -15.66 9.91 -4.13
C LEU A 160 -16.10 9.01 -5.29
N ALA A 161 -17.10 8.16 -5.08
CA ALA A 161 -17.68 7.31 -6.14
C ALA A 161 -18.28 8.17 -7.27
N THR A 162 -18.97 9.26 -6.94
CA THR A 162 -19.50 10.20 -7.94
C THR A 162 -18.38 10.86 -8.74
N SER A 163 -17.31 11.30 -8.08
CA SER A 163 -16.13 11.87 -8.76
C SER A 163 -15.48 10.85 -9.69
N TYR A 164 -15.30 9.61 -9.25
CA TYR A 164 -14.78 8.52 -10.08
C TYR A 164 -15.67 8.27 -11.32
N ASN A 165 -16.99 8.15 -11.14
CA ASN A 165 -17.91 7.94 -12.26
C ASN A 165 -17.86 9.09 -13.28
N ASN A 166 -17.70 10.33 -12.81
CA ASN A 166 -17.50 11.48 -13.69
C ASN A 166 -16.21 11.39 -14.51
N LEU A 167 -15.12 10.85 -13.94
CA LEU A 167 -13.88 10.58 -14.69
C LEU A 167 -14.09 9.48 -15.73
N CYS A 168 -14.82 8.40 -15.40
CA CYS A 168 -15.17 7.37 -16.37
C CYS A 168 -15.91 7.95 -17.58
N ILE A 169 -16.91 8.82 -17.35
CA ILE A 169 -17.67 9.48 -18.43
C ILE A 169 -16.75 10.36 -19.29
N GLN A 170 -15.85 11.13 -18.68
CA GLN A 170 -14.88 11.96 -19.42
C GLN A 170 -13.93 11.10 -20.26
N MET A 171 -13.46 9.96 -19.73
CA MET A 171 -12.62 9.01 -20.46
C MET A 171 -13.37 8.40 -21.65
N LEU A 172 -14.63 8.01 -21.47
CA LEU A 172 -15.48 7.49 -22.54
C LEU A 172 -15.65 8.51 -23.68
N ALA A 173 -15.88 9.78 -23.33
CA ALA A 173 -15.96 10.85 -24.31
C ALA A 173 -14.66 11.00 -25.12
N LEU A 174 -13.49 10.87 -24.48
CA LEU A 174 -12.19 10.92 -25.16
C LEU A 174 -11.94 9.70 -26.06
N ILE A 175 -12.42 8.52 -25.67
CA ILE A 175 -12.37 7.31 -26.50
C ILE A 175 -13.22 7.51 -27.76
N HIS A 176 -14.46 7.96 -27.60
CA HIS A 176 -15.36 8.23 -28.74
C HIS A 176 -14.82 9.33 -29.67
N GLN A 177 -14.10 10.32 -29.14
CA GLN A 177 -13.44 11.37 -29.93
C GLN A 177 -12.14 10.92 -30.61
N GLY A 178 -11.68 9.68 -30.41
CA GLY A 178 -10.42 9.19 -30.97
C GLY A 178 -9.16 9.84 -30.38
N LYS A 179 -9.28 10.49 -29.22
CA LYS A 179 -8.15 11.15 -28.51
C LYS A 179 -7.45 10.24 -27.51
N ALA A 180 -8.05 9.08 -27.24
CA ALA A 180 -7.44 8.04 -26.39
C ALA A 180 -6.44 7.20 -27.20
N PRO A 181 -5.40 6.64 -26.57
CA PRO A 181 -4.50 5.66 -27.21
C PRO A 181 -5.27 4.49 -27.83
N GLN A 182 -4.74 3.92 -28.91
CA GLN A 182 -5.36 2.77 -29.59
C GLN A 182 -5.51 1.58 -28.63
N GLY A 183 -6.68 0.94 -28.63
CA GLY A 183 -6.98 -0.18 -27.73
C GLY A 183 -7.33 0.23 -26.29
N SER A 184 -7.60 1.52 -26.06
CA SER A 184 -8.06 2.00 -24.74
C SER A 184 -9.39 1.36 -24.33
N ILE A 185 -9.41 0.75 -23.16
CA ILE A 185 -10.59 0.10 -22.57
C ILE A 185 -11.29 1.08 -21.61
N PHE A 186 -12.60 1.16 -21.72
CA PHE A 186 -13.44 1.97 -20.85
C PHE A 186 -13.52 1.37 -19.43
N PRO A 187 -13.23 2.14 -18.36
CA PRO A 187 -13.38 1.68 -16.99
C PRO A 187 -14.84 1.69 -16.54
N LEU A 188 -15.26 0.61 -15.87
CA LEU A 188 -16.64 0.44 -15.38
C LEU A 188 -16.97 1.45 -14.26
N PRO A 189 -18.10 2.19 -14.35
CA PRO A 189 -18.63 3.02 -13.28
C PRO A 189 -19.06 2.17 -12.07
N ILE A 190 -18.93 2.74 -10.87
CA ILE A 190 -19.35 2.11 -9.62
C ILE A 190 -20.81 2.48 -9.35
N SER A 191 -21.65 1.50 -9.02
CA SER A 191 -23.00 1.79 -8.56
C SER A 191 -22.98 2.36 -7.16
N LYS A 192 -23.80 3.39 -6.93
CA LYS A 192 -23.90 4.04 -5.63
C LYS A 192 -24.88 3.34 -4.69
N ASP A 193 -25.83 2.59 -5.24
CA ASP A 193 -26.94 2.00 -4.48
C ASP A 193 -26.51 0.76 -3.68
N TRP A 194 -25.52 0.03 -4.20
CA TRP A 194 -24.95 -1.16 -3.54
C TRP A 194 -23.53 -0.92 -2.99
N LEU A 195 -23.05 0.31 -2.98
CA LEU A 195 -21.68 0.67 -2.58
C LEU A 195 -21.27 0.18 -1.19
N PHE A 196 -22.22 0.09 -0.24
CA PHE A 196 -21.99 -0.38 1.13
C PHE A 196 -22.39 -1.85 1.34
N LYS A 197 -22.96 -2.51 0.33
CA LYS A 197 -23.26 -3.95 0.33
C LYS A 197 -22.15 -4.70 -0.38
N LEU A 198 -20.94 -4.53 0.13
CA LEU A 198 -19.70 -4.97 -0.51
C LEU A 198 -19.56 -6.50 -0.50
N ASP A 199 -19.49 -7.10 -1.68
CA ASP A 199 -19.20 -8.53 -1.88
C ASP A 199 -17.82 -8.73 -2.54
N VAL A 200 -17.31 -9.96 -2.50
CA VAL A 200 -15.99 -10.34 -3.03
C VAL A 200 -15.94 -10.23 -4.56
N ASP A 201 -17.08 -10.46 -5.23
CA ASP A 201 -17.19 -10.46 -6.68
C ASP A 201 -17.55 -9.09 -7.29
N ASP A 202 -17.65 -8.05 -6.46
CA ASP A 202 -18.02 -6.72 -6.92
C ASP A 202 -16.99 -6.11 -7.89
N ASP A 203 -17.48 -5.45 -8.95
CA ASP A 203 -16.67 -4.75 -9.98
C ASP A 203 -15.71 -3.69 -9.42
N ILE A 204 -15.94 -3.28 -8.17
CA ILE A 204 -15.06 -2.37 -7.47
C ILE A 204 -13.66 -2.95 -7.27
N TRP A 205 -13.48 -4.27 -7.23
CA TRP A 205 -12.19 -4.93 -7.05
C TRP A 205 -11.38 -5.03 -8.33
N GLN A 206 -12.03 -4.92 -9.49
CA GLN A 206 -11.37 -5.07 -10.79
C GLN A 206 -10.79 -3.73 -11.27
N ASP A 207 -9.58 -3.72 -11.82
CA ASP A 207 -8.95 -2.50 -12.38
C ASP A 207 -9.01 -2.42 -13.91
N ILE A 208 -10.08 -2.97 -14.50
CA ILE A 208 -10.32 -2.98 -15.95
C ILE A 208 -10.23 -1.55 -16.50
N GLY A 209 -9.35 -1.36 -17.50
CA GLY A 209 -9.14 -0.07 -18.15
C GLY A 209 -8.40 0.97 -17.31
N LEU A 210 -7.97 0.63 -16.08
CA LEU A 210 -7.28 1.53 -15.15
C LEU A 210 -5.84 1.11 -14.85
N ASN A 211 -5.59 -0.20 -14.72
CA ASN A 211 -4.26 -0.75 -14.46
C ASN A 211 -3.86 -1.79 -15.52
N ASN A 212 -2.65 -1.66 -16.07
CA ASN A 212 -2.09 -2.60 -17.05
C ASN A 212 -1.20 -3.67 -16.41
N ASP A 213 -0.98 -3.64 -15.09
CA ASP A 213 -0.11 -4.59 -14.37
C ASP A 213 -0.66 -6.03 -14.33
N SER A 214 -1.84 -6.29 -14.91
CA SER A 214 -2.50 -7.60 -14.91
C SER A 214 -1.82 -8.68 -15.77
N ASN A 215 -0.68 -8.37 -16.42
CA ASN A 215 0.07 -9.36 -17.23
C ASN A 215 1.05 -10.22 -16.41
N GLY A 216 1.17 -10.00 -15.09
CA GLY A 216 1.93 -10.86 -14.21
C GLY A 216 1.10 -12.06 -13.74
N LEU A 217 1.72 -13.25 -13.68
CA LEU A 217 1.18 -14.33 -12.86
C LEU A 217 0.96 -13.78 -11.44
N PRO A 218 -0.18 -14.08 -10.79
CA PRO A 218 -0.42 -13.63 -9.42
C PRO A 218 0.73 -14.09 -8.51
N PRO A 219 1.12 -13.30 -7.50
CA PRO A 219 2.16 -13.70 -6.56
C PRO A 219 1.85 -15.05 -5.94
N ALA A 220 2.88 -15.86 -5.66
CA ALA A 220 2.69 -17.20 -5.12
C ALA A 220 1.93 -17.18 -3.78
N TRP A 221 2.16 -16.17 -2.93
CA TRP A 221 1.38 -15.96 -1.70
C TRP A 221 -0.12 -15.68 -1.90
N LEU A 222 -0.58 -15.48 -3.13
CA LEU A 222 -1.99 -15.25 -3.49
C LEU A 222 -2.58 -16.44 -4.28
N ALA A 223 -1.76 -17.19 -5.01
CA ALA A 223 -2.21 -18.19 -5.98
C ALA A 223 -1.76 -19.63 -5.67
N ASP A 224 -0.73 -19.83 -4.84
CA ASP A 224 -0.24 -21.15 -4.46
C ASP A 224 -0.72 -21.52 -3.06
N GLU A 225 -1.59 -22.54 -3.00
CA GLU A 225 -2.17 -23.05 -1.75
C GLU A 225 -1.09 -23.58 -0.79
N LYS A 226 0.02 -24.12 -1.28
CA LYS A 226 1.12 -24.56 -0.41
C LYS A 226 1.80 -23.38 0.26
N VAL A 227 1.92 -22.27 -0.46
CA VAL A 227 2.46 -21.02 0.09
C VAL A 227 1.49 -20.44 1.13
N HIS A 228 0.17 -20.48 0.89
CA HIS A 228 -0.83 -20.07 1.88
C HIS A 228 -0.70 -20.89 3.19
N LEU A 229 -0.68 -22.21 3.06
CA LEU A 229 -0.52 -23.12 4.21
C LEU A 229 0.80 -22.86 4.95
N GLY A 230 1.90 -22.66 4.20
CA GLY A 230 3.20 -22.33 4.78
C GLY A 230 3.19 -21.00 5.56
N ILE A 231 2.57 -19.96 5.02
CA ILE A 231 2.42 -18.66 5.69
C ILE A 231 1.56 -18.81 6.95
N LYS A 232 0.44 -19.53 6.87
CA LYS A 232 -0.43 -19.78 8.03
C LYS A 232 0.32 -20.49 9.15
N SER A 233 1.02 -21.59 8.83
CA SER A 233 1.83 -22.34 9.81
C SER A 233 2.93 -21.49 10.43
N LEU A 234 3.59 -20.63 9.63
CA LEU A 234 4.60 -19.69 10.14
C LEU A 234 4.00 -18.69 11.14
N LEU A 235 2.83 -18.14 10.83
CA LEU A 235 2.14 -17.19 11.70
C LEU A 235 1.65 -17.84 12.99
N GLU A 236 1.11 -19.06 12.92
CA GLU A 236 0.71 -19.84 14.09
C GLU A 236 1.90 -20.13 15.01
N LEU A 237 3.04 -20.55 14.45
CA LEU A 237 4.25 -20.77 15.22
C LEU A 237 4.71 -19.49 15.94
N ARG A 238 4.74 -18.36 15.23
CA ARG A 238 5.09 -17.06 15.83
C ARG A 238 4.11 -16.64 16.92
N HIS A 239 2.82 -16.90 16.73
CA HIS A 239 1.80 -16.60 17.72
C HIS A 239 2.01 -17.42 18.99
N CYS A 240 2.35 -18.71 18.87
CA CYS A 240 2.68 -19.56 20.02
C CYS A 240 3.97 -19.08 20.74
N GLU A 241 4.98 -18.62 20.01
CA GLU A 241 6.20 -18.05 20.60
C GLU A 241 5.89 -16.75 21.38
N GLU A 242 5.07 -15.88 20.80
CA GLU A 242 4.62 -14.63 21.41
C GLU A 242 3.76 -14.88 22.66
N GLU A 243 2.81 -15.83 22.62
CA GLU A 243 2.00 -16.20 23.77
C GLU A 243 2.87 -16.73 24.93
N ASN A 244 3.88 -17.56 24.61
CA ASN A 244 4.85 -18.01 25.60
C ASN A 244 5.66 -16.86 26.21
N HIS A 245 5.97 -15.82 25.43
CA HIS A 245 6.61 -14.62 25.93
C HIS A 245 5.69 -13.87 26.89
N PHE A 246 4.44 -13.61 26.52
CA PHE A 246 3.45 -12.95 27.38
C PHE A 246 3.19 -13.71 28.68
N LEU A 247 3.17 -15.04 28.65
CA LEU A 247 3.01 -15.84 29.87
C LEU A 247 4.18 -15.64 30.84
N LYS A 248 5.41 -15.51 30.33
CA LYS A 248 6.59 -15.22 31.15
C LYS A 248 6.52 -13.81 31.73
N GLU A 249 6.20 -12.81 30.92
CA GLU A 249 6.05 -11.43 31.38
C GLU A 249 4.96 -11.32 32.46
N ARG A 250 3.80 -11.96 32.24
CA ARG A 250 2.72 -12.02 33.22
C ARG A 250 3.18 -12.62 34.54
N LYS A 251 3.95 -13.71 34.50
CA LYS A 251 4.48 -14.35 35.71
C LYS A 251 5.38 -13.39 36.48
N VAL A 252 6.32 -12.73 35.80
CA VAL A 252 7.22 -11.74 36.41
C VAL A 252 6.43 -10.58 37.04
N LEU A 253 5.42 -10.05 36.33
CA LEU A 253 4.58 -8.96 36.85
C LEU A 253 3.81 -9.36 38.10
N VAL A 254 3.25 -10.57 38.12
CA VAL A 254 2.51 -11.10 39.28
C VAL A 254 3.44 -11.33 40.48
N GLU A 255 4.64 -11.87 40.25
CA GLU A 255 5.66 -12.07 41.29
C GLU A 255 6.09 -10.73 41.88
N TRP A 256 6.43 -9.76 41.03
CA TRP A 256 6.81 -8.41 41.45
C TRP A 256 5.69 -7.72 42.24
N PHE A 257 4.45 -7.73 41.72
CA PHE A 257 3.32 -7.11 42.41
C PHE A 257 3.06 -7.75 43.78
N SER A 258 3.19 -9.08 43.87
CA SER A 258 3.02 -9.81 45.13
C SER A 258 4.09 -9.44 46.15
N GLU A 259 5.34 -9.27 45.71
CA GLU A 259 6.45 -8.85 46.56
C GLU A 259 6.24 -7.43 47.09
N GLU A 260 5.96 -6.47 46.20
CA GLU A 260 5.67 -5.08 46.57
C GLU A 260 4.48 -4.96 47.52
N TRP A 261 3.40 -5.70 47.22
CA TRP A 261 2.22 -5.75 48.09
C TRP A 261 2.57 -6.26 49.48
N ASN A 262 3.37 -7.32 49.58
CA ASN A 262 3.83 -7.86 50.85
C ASN A 262 4.68 -6.85 51.64
N GLN A 263 5.57 -6.11 50.96
CA GLN A 263 6.36 -5.06 51.61
C GLN A 263 5.48 -3.92 52.14
N LEU A 264 4.49 -3.48 51.35
CA LEU A 264 3.51 -2.48 51.79
C LEU A 264 2.70 -2.95 53.01
N GLN A 265 2.26 -4.21 53.03
CA GLN A 265 1.54 -4.78 54.19
C GLN A 265 2.43 -4.83 55.44
N LYS A 266 3.70 -5.23 55.29
CA LYS A 266 4.67 -5.21 56.40
C LYS A 266 4.86 -3.78 56.91
N ALA A 267 5.12 -2.81 56.02
CA ALA A 267 5.29 -1.41 56.40
C ALA A 267 4.06 -0.85 57.14
N LYS A 268 2.84 -1.17 56.67
CA LYS A 268 1.59 -0.81 57.35
C LYS A 268 1.49 -1.40 58.76
N GLN A 269 1.86 -2.67 58.94
CA GLN A 269 1.86 -3.32 60.26
C GLN A 269 2.91 -2.71 61.20
N TYR A 270 4.11 -2.40 60.70
CA TYR A 270 5.14 -1.73 61.49
C TYR A 270 4.72 -0.32 61.91
N ALA A 271 4.09 0.45 61.01
CA ALA A 271 3.53 1.75 61.34
C ALA A 271 2.46 1.62 62.44
N GLY A 272 1.51 0.69 62.29
CA GLY A 272 0.47 0.44 63.30
C GLY A 272 1.02 0.06 64.68
N LYS A 273 2.07 -0.77 64.74
CA LYS A 273 2.76 -1.10 66.00
C LYS A 273 3.45 0.11 66.61
N LYS A 274 4.09 0.97 65.81
CA LYS A 274 4.78 2.18 66.28
C LYS A 274 3.81 3.18 66.94
N PHE A 275 2.58 3.31 66.43
CA PHE A 275 1.54 4.12 67.06
C PHE A 275 1.00 3.51 68.36
N HIS A 276 0.98 2.17 68.50
CA HIS A 276 0.57 1.50 69.72
C HIS A 276 1.58 1.71 70.87
N TYR A 277 2.88 1.71 70.58
CA TYR A 277 3.92 1.98 71.60
C TYR A 277 4.01 3.46 72.01
N ILE A 278 3.59 4.41 71.15
CA ILE A 278 3.58 5.85 71.48
C ILE A 278 2.32 6.21 72.29
N GLY A 279 1.20 5.48 72.13
CA GLY A 279 -0.02 5.67 72.91
C GLY A 279 -0.02 5.06 74.33
N VAL A 280 1.05 4.36 74.72
CA VAL A 280 1.21 3.76 76.07
C VAL A 280 2.16 4.59 76.96
N HIS A 281 2.66 5.73 76.46
CA HIS A 281 3.48 6.69 77.22
C HIS A 281 2.89 8.11 77.23
N ILE A 282 1.58 8.21 77.45
CA ILE A 282 0.89 9.40 77.95
C ILE A 282 0.07 8.96 79.16
#